data_AF-A0ABD5DWT8-F1
#
_entry.id   AF-A0ABD5DWT8-F1
#
_cell.length_a   1.000
_cell.length_b   1.000
_cell.length_c   1.000
_cell.angle_alpha   90.00
_cell.angle_beta   90.00
_cell.angle_gamma   90.00
#
_symmetry.space_group_name_H-M   'P 1'
#
loop_
_entity.id
_entity.type
_entity.pdbx_description
1 polymer ?
#
loop_
_entity_poly.entity_id
_entity_poly.type
_entity_poly.pdbx_seq_one_letter_code
_entity_poly.pdbx_strand_id
1 'polypeptide(L)' 'HWYYPTGGELWPEVEALAPSLNEIGINMVWLPPAYKGASGGYSVGYDTYDLFDLGEFDQKGSVATKYGDKAQLLAAINA' A
#
# COMPACT_ATOMS: atom_id res chain seq x y z
N HIS A 1 8.31 -5.30 -4.77
CA HIS A 1 9.60 -4.89 -5.38
C HIS A 1 9.43 -3.59 -6.18
N TRP A 2 10.51 -2.93 -6.66
CA TRP A 2 10.43 -1.61 -7.34
C TRP A 2 9.43 -1.58 -8.52
N TYR A 3 9.55 -2.59 -9.39
CA TYR A 3 8.68 -2.78 -10.57
C TYR A 3 7.33 -3.44 -10.28
N TYR A 4 6.88 -3.48 -9.01
CA TYR A 4 5.54 -4.02 -8.70
C TYR A 4 4.49 -3.26 -9.53
N PRO A 5 3.51 -3.94 -10.12
CA PRO A 5 2.54 -3.30 -11.00
C PRO A 5 1.75 -2.22 -10.26
N THR A 6 1.22 -1.27 -11.01
CA THR A 6 0.17 -0.38 -10.53
C THR A 6 -1.16 -1.13 -10.48
N GLY A 7 -2.12 -0.66 -9.70
CA GLY A 7 -3.47 -1.24 -9.67
C GLY A 7 -4.06 -1.37 -8.27
N GLY A 8 -3.29 -1.10 -7.22
CA GLY A 8 -3.81 -1.15 -5.86
C GLY A 8 -3.94 -2.57 -5.28
N GLU A 9 -3.17 -3.52 -5.81
CA GLU A 9 -3.29 -4.95 -5.47
C GLU A 9 -2.41 -5.39 -4.29
N LEU A 10 -1.47 -4.57 -3.85
CA LEU A 10 -0.51 -4.98 -2.81
C LEU A 10 -1.19 -5.19 -1.46
N TRP A 11 -2.10 -4.30 -1.05
CA TRP A 11 -2.78 -4.46 0.25
C TRP A 11 -3.66 -5.72 0.29
N PRO A 12 -4.51 -6.01 -0.72
CA PRO A 12 -5.21 -7.30 -0.80
C PRO A 12 -4.26 -8.52 -0.82
N GLU A 13 -3.11 -8.42 -1.48
CA GLU A 13 -2.12 -9.50 -1.50
C GLU A 13 -1.50 -9.76 -0.12
N VAL A 14 -1.20 -8.69 0.63
CA VAL A 14 -0.71 -8.80 2.02
C VAL A 14 -1.75 -9.45 2.92
N GLU A 15 -3.01 -9.03 2.83
CA GLU A 15 -4.13 -9.64 3.57
C GLU A 15 -4.23 -11.14 3.29
N ALA A 16 -4.17 -11.55 2.02
CA ALA A 16 -4.26 -12.95 1.63
C ALA A 16 -3.05 -13.79 2.10
N LEU A 17 -1.85 -13.20 2.13
CA LEU A 17 -0.61 -13.92 2.47
C LEU A 17 -0.33 -13.98 3.98
N ALA A 18 -0.91 -13.10 4.79
CA ALA A 18 -0.64 -13.00 6.22
C ALA A 18 -0.66 -14.36 6.97
N PRO A 19 -1.64 -15.26 6.79
CA PRO A 19 -1.66 -16.56 7.46
C PRO A 19 -0.45 -17.44 7.09
N SER A 20 -0.09 -17.48 5.80
CA SER A 20 1.01 -18.30 5.31
C SER A 20 2.39 -17.77 5.72
N LEU A 21 2.55 -16.45 5.78
CA LEU A 21 3.78 -15.81 6.25
C LEU A 21 4.01 -16.15 7.73
N ASN A 22 2.94 -16.12 8.53
CA ASN A 22 3.00 -16.51 9.94
C ASN A 22 3.37 -18.00 10.10
N GLU A 23 2.76 -18.89 9.31
CA GLU A 23 3.04 -20.33 9.35
C GLU A 23 4.54 -20.66 9.12
N ILE A 24 5.22 -19.90 8.25
CA ILE A 24 6.66 -20.07 7.99
C ILE A 24 7.56 -19.30 8.98
N GLY A 25 6.98 -18.67 10.00
CA GLY A 25 7.70 -18.00 11.09
C GLY A 25 8.04 -16.53 10.86
N ILE A 26 7.47 -15.87 9.85
CA ILE A 26 7.60 -14.42 9.68
C ILE A 26 6.71 -13.74 10.72
N ASN A 27 7.30 -12.86 11.54
CA ASN A 27 6.62 -12.16 12.62
C ASN A 27 6.57 -10.64 12.44
N MET A 28 7.14 -10.12 11.34
CA MET A 28 7.13 -8.69 11.02
C MET A 28 7.27 -8.52 9.51
N VAL A 29 6.52 -7.57 8.95
CA VAL A 29 6.59 -7.18 7.54
C VAL A 29 6.93 -5.70 7.41
N TRP A 30 7.82 -5.37 6.48
CA TRP A 30 8.07 -3.98 6.11
C TRP A 30 7.25 -3.65 4.86
N LEU A 31 6.24 -2.79 5.03
CA LEU A 31 5.41 -2.30 3.94
C LEU A 31 6.03 -1.05 3.29
N PRO A 32 5.79 -0.81 1.99
CA PRO A 32 6.22 0.42 1.34
C PRO A 32 5.48 1.64 1.90
N PRO A 33 5.93 2.87 1.58
CA PRO A 33 5.22 4.07 2.02
C PRO A 33 3.77 4.07 1.54
N ALA A 34 2.84 4.22 2.49
CA ALA A 34 1.40 4.05 2.25
C ALA A 34 0.66 5.38 1.98
N TYR A 35 1.39 6.49 1.95
CA TYR A 35 0.84 7.83 1.75
C TYR A 35 0.97 8.30 0.29
N LYS A 36 0.24 9.36 -0.07
CA LYS A 36 0.22 9.91 -1.42
C LYS A 36 1.58 10.49 -1.81
N GLY A 37 2.12 10.02 -2.93
CA GLY A 37 3.31 10.57 -3.58
C GLY A 37 3.00 11.59 -4.67
N ALA A 38 4.01 12.35 -5.09
CA ALA A 38 3.90 13.39 -6.09
C ALA A 38 3.44 12.87 -7.46
N SER A 39 3.78 11.63 -7.77
CA SER A 39 3.36 10.91 -8.99
C SER A 39 2.00 10.17 -8.85
N GLY A 40 1.23 10.44 -7.79
CA GLY A 40 -0.08 9.83 -7.56
C GLY A 40 -0.03 8.31 -7.48
N GLY A 41 -0.99 7.63 -8.11
CA GLY A 41 -1.08 6.16 -8.16
C GLY A 41 0.09 5.44 -8.86
N TYR A 42 1.04 6.17 -9.45
CA TYR A 42 2.25 5.60 -10.06
C TYR A 42 3.48 5.71 -9.14
N SER A 43 3.38 6.48 -8.06
CA SER A 43 4.46 6.68 -7.08
C SER A 43 4.83 5.36 -6.38
N VAL A 44 6.13 5.11 -6.22
CA VAL A 44 6.65 4.04 -5.34
C VAL A 44 6.73 4.47 -3.87
N GLY A 45 6.30 5.69 -3.55
CA GLY A 45 6.16 6.20 -2.18
C GLY A 45 7.32 7.09 -1.68
N TYR A 46 8.47 7.13 -2.37
CA TYR A 46 9.64 7.92 -1.94
C TYR A 46 9.65 9.38 -2.44
N ASP A 47 8.70 9.75 -3.29
CA ASP A 47 8.38 11.11 -3.71
C ASP A 47 7.19 11.65 -2.90
N THR A 48 7.31 11.66 -1.56
CA THR A 48 6.24 12.06 -0.63
C THR A 48 5.58 13.39 -1.03
N TYR A 49 4.24 13.41 -1.05
CA TYR A 49 3.46 14.63 -1.25
C TYR A 49 2.63 14.99 -0.02
N ASP A 50 1.78 14.09 0.46
CA ASP A 50 0.91 14.31 1.62
C ASP A 50 0.95 13.09 2.54
N LEU A 51 1.55 13.26 3.72
CA LEU A 51 1.70 12.19 4.72
C LEU A 51 0.37 11.74 5.34
N PHE A 52 -0.67 12.56 5.24
CA PHE A 52 -1.98 12.26 5.82
C PHE A 52 -2.92 11.56 4.84
N ASP A 53 -2.64 11.63 3.54
CA ASP A 53 -3.43 10.94 2.52
C ASP A 53 -2.93 9.51 2.35
N LEU A 54 -3.54 8.56 3.06
CA LEU A 54 -3.25 7.12 2.93
C LEU A 54 -3.97 6.46 1.74
N GLY A 55 -4.27 7.24 0.69
CA GLY A 55 -5.09 6.80 -0.43
C GLY A 55 -6.58 6.99 -0.18
N GLU A 56 -6.97 8.08 0.48
CA GLU A 56 -8.37 8.39 0.84
C GLU A 56 -8.89 9.70 0.23
N PHE A 57 -8.01 10.52 -0.35
CA PHE A 57 -8.38 11.77 -1.01
C PHE A 57 -8.03 11.75 -2.50
N ASP A 58 -8.87 12.39 -3.33
CA ASP A 58 -8.56 12.60 -4.75
C ASP A 58 -7.49 13.69 -4.89
N GLN A 59 -6.23 13.25 -4.95
CA GLN A 59 -5.05 14.08 -5.05
C GLN A 59 -4.05 13.46 -6.03
N LYS A 60 -3.35 14.31 -6.79
CA LYS A 60 -2.37 13.86 -7.80
C LYS A 60 -2.95 12.91 -8.86
N GLY A 61 -4.24 13.05 -9.17
CA GLY A 61 -4.93 12.30 -10.22
C GLY A 61 -5.35 10.89 -9.82
N SER A 62 -5.39 10.58 -8.52
CA SER A 62 -5.81 9.28 -8.00
C SER A 62 -6.30 9.37 -6.55
N VAL A 63 -7.35 8.61 -6.21
CA VAL A 63 -7.70 8.37 -4.80
C VAL A 63 -6.70 7.42 -4.17
N ALA A 64 -6.64 6.17 -4.65
CA ALA A 64 -5.71 5.15 -4.16
C ALA A 64 -4.24 5.54 -4.39
N THR A 65 -3.36 4.99 -3.55
CA THR A 65 -1.92 4.96 -3.83
C THR A 65 -1.62 3.88 -4.88
N LYS A 66 -0.34 3.70 -5.23
CA LYS A 66 0.09 2.57 -6.06
C LYS A 66 -0.34 1.21 -5.49
N TYR A 67 -0.43 1.12 -4.16
CA TYR A 67 -0.55 -0.13 -3.41
C TYR A 67 -1.99 -0.45 -2.97
N GLY A 68 -2.87 0.56 -2.98
CA GLY A 68 -4.29 0.44 -2.66
C GLY A 68 -4.81 1.68 -1.95
N ASP A 69 -6.07 1.63 -1.54
CA ASP A 69 -6.70 2.65 -0.71
C ASP A 69 -6.49 2.39 0.80
N LYS A 70 -6.90 3.36 1.62
CA LYS A 70 -6.77 3.31 3.08
C LYS A 70 -7.54 2.14 3.70
N ALA A 71 -8.70 1.77 3.15
CA ALA A 71 -9.51 0.68 3.70
C ALA A 71 -8.80 -0.66 3.50
N GLN A 72 -8.24 -0.88 2.30
CA GLN A 72 -7.45 -2.06 1.99
C GLN A 72 -6.18 -2.13 2.86
N LEU A 73 -5.49 -1.01 3.08
CA LEU A 73 -4.34 -0.97 3.99
C LEU A 73 -4.70 -1.42 5.41
N LEU A 74 -5.83 -0.93 5.94
CA LEU A 74 -6.30 -1.30 7.28
C LEU A 74 -6.73 -2.78 7.34
N ALA A 75 -7.33 -3.32 6.28
CA ALA A 75 -7.63 -4.75 6.20
C ALA A 75 -6.35 -5.58 6.26
N ALA A 76 -5.33 -5.22 5.47
CA ALA A 76 -4.04 -5.89 5.46
C ALA A 76 -3.30 -5.86 6.81
N ILE A 77 -3.42 -4.78 7.59
CA ILE A 77 -2.81 -4.66 8.93
C ILE A 77 -3.53 -5.53 9.97
N ASN A 78 -4.83 -5.79 9.79
CA ASN A 78 -5.64 -6.57 10.75
C ASN A 78 -5.64 -8.07 10.46
N ALA A 79 -5.14 -8.50 9.31
CA ALA A 79 -5.07 -9.91 8.88
C ALA A 79 -3.98 -10.69 9.62
#